data_AF-A0A836TBQ2-F1
#
_entry.id   AF-A0A836TBQ2-F1
#
_cell.length_a   1.000
_cell.length_b   1.000
_cell.length_c   1.000
_cell.angle_alpha   90.00
_cell.angle_beta   90.00
_cell.angle_gamma   90.00
#
_symmetry.space_group_name_H-M   'P 1'
#
loop_
_entity.id
_entity.type
_entity.pdbx_description
1 polymer ?
#
loop_
_entity_poly.entity_id
_entity_poly.type
_entity_poly.pdbx_seq_one_letter_code
_entity_poly.pdbx_strand_id
1 'polypeptide(L)'
;MNLTTCWLSTVDDTSSCNTEVDILTDEDKKVLEDLNTQVIMYNATGLALDIAGTELATNMAMLGFFFGITRLVSFEHIEQAVRERFLGNTFVASGGTASLDSAIEKKFKRKVELLEKNMQVIKKAFEIVEKEGWTEEKQPA
;
A
#
# COMPACT_ATOMS: atom_id res chain seq x y z
N MET A 1 -0.14 19.34 -8.57
CA MET A 1 -0.29 19.53 -7.11
C MET A 1 0.38 18.31 -6.50
N ASN A 2 1.63 18.43 -6.06
CA ASN A 2 2.39 17.29 -5.55
C ASN A 2 1.86 16.91 -4.18
N LEU A 3 1.22 15.75 -4.08
CA LEU A 3 0.76 15.18 -2.82
C LEU A 3 1.95 14.56 -2.09
N THR A 4 2.85 15.39 -1.56
CA THR A 4 3.86 14.93 -0.60
C THR A 4 3.12 14.51 0.67
N THR A 5 3.11 13.21 0.96
CA THR A 5 2.47 12.65 2.15
C THR A 5 3.51 11.89 2.95
N CYS A 6 3.92 12.45 4.08
CA CYS A 6 4.76 11.78 5.06
C CYS A 6 3.90 11.16 6.15
N TRP A 7 4.05 9.86 6.34
CA TRP A 7 3.56 9.16 7.52
C TRP A 7 4.71 9.04 8.50
N LEU A 8 4.62 9.85 9.56
CA LEU A 8 5.35 9.58 10.79
C LEU A 8 4.59 8.47 11.53
N SER A 9 4.86 7.22 11.19
CA SER A 9 4.46 6.12 12.07
C SER A 9 5.46 6.07 13.21
N THR A 10 5.05 6.39 14.43
CA THR A 10 5.82 6.11 15.64
C THR A 10 5.85 4.60 15.96
N VAL A 11 5.78 3.77 14.92
CA VAL A 11 5.96 2.33 15.04
C VAL A 11 7.46 2.17 14.83
N ASP A 12 8.17 1.96 15.94
CA ASP A 12 9.58 1.54 15.97
C ASP A 12 10.59 2.52 15.33
N ASP A 13 10.42 3.83 15.54
CA ASP A 13 11.34 4.89 15.09
C ASP A 13 11.55 4.97 13.56
N THR A 14 10.62 4.45 12.74
CA THR A 14 10.69 4.55 11.27
C THR A 14 9.67 5.55 10.69
N SER A 15 10.16 6.54 9.95
CA SER A 15 9.38 7.54 9.22
C SER A 15 9.35 7.24 7.72
N SER A 16 8.17 7.23 7.10
CA SER A 16 8.03 6.95 5.66
C SER A 16 7.38 8.11 4.91
N CYS A 17 7.92 8.48 3.75
CA CYS A 17 7.46 9.63 2.98
C CYS A 17 7.25 9.30 1.51
N ASN A 18 6.05 9.60 0.99
CA ASN A 18 5.77 9.59 -0.43
C ASN A 18 6.29 10.87 -1.08
N THR A 19 7.47 10.80 -1.69
CA THR A 19 8.11 11.91 -2.40
C THR A 19 9.07 11.39 -3.47
N GLU A 20 9.23 12.18 -4.55
CA GLU A 20 10.20 11.93 -5.62
C GLU A 20 11.54 12.64 -5.37
N VAL A 21 11.56 13.58 -4.43
CA VAL A 21 12.71 14.45 -4.13
C VAL A 21 13.00 14.43 -2.64
N ASP A 22 14.27 14.63 -2.27
CA ASP A 22 14.65 14.88 -0.89
C ASP A 22 14.06 16.22 -0.46
N ILE A 23 13.18 16.17 0.54
CA ILE A 23 12.49 17.33 1.11
C ILE A 23 13.05 17.73 2.47
N LEU A 24 14.01 16.97 3.01
CA LEU A 24 14.55 17.23 4.34
C LEU A 24 15.71 18.21 4.27
N THR A 25 15.63 19.22 5.11
CA THR A 25 16.74 20.14 5.35
C THR A 25 17.82 19.47 6.21
N ASP A 26 19.01 20.06 6.25
CA ASP A 26 20.10 19.58 7.12
C ASP A 26 19.71 19.65 8.61
N GLU A 27 18.86 20.62 8.99
CA GLU A 27 18.30 20.74 10.34
C GLU A 27 17.34 19.59 10.65
N ASP A 28 16.43 19.25 9.72
CA ASP A 28 15.51 18.12 9.88
C ASP A 28 16.26 16.80 10.03
N LYS A 29 17.29 16.58 9.19
CA LYS A 29 18.13 15.39 9.23
C LYS A 29 18.81 15.23 10.59
N LYS A 30 19.34 16.33 11.13
CA LYS A 30 19.96 16.34 12.46
C LYS A 30 18.97 16.00 13.57
N VAL A 31 17.76 16.55 13.53
CA VAL A 31 16.71 16.22 14.51
C VAL A 31 16.32 14.74 14.41
N LEU A 32 16.21 14.21 13.20
CA LEU A 32 15.85 12.80 12.97
C LEU A 32 16.97 11.85 13.41
N GLU A 33 18.23 12.22 13.21
CA GLU A 33 19.40 11.52 13.75
C GLU A 33 19.42 11.53 15.29
N ASP A 34 19.17 12.69 15.90
CA ASP A 34 19.09 12.83 17.36
C ASP A 34 17.94 11.99 17.97
N LEU A 35 16.87 11.76 17.20
CA LEU A 35 15.73 10.90 17.55
C LEU A 35 15.93 9.42 17.17
N ASN A 36 17.11 9.04 16.67
CA ASN A 36 17.41 7.69 16.19
C ASN A 36 16.36 7.15 15.19
N THR A 37 15.83 8.03 14.36
CA THR A 37 14.71 7.72 13.46
C THR A 37 15.21 7.35 12.07
N GLN A 38 14.81 6.19 11.54
CA GLN A 38 15.07 5.82 10.16
C GLN A 38 14.07 6.52 9.24
N VAL A 39 14.56 7.25 8.22
CA VAL A 39 13.68 7.90 7.24
C VAL A 39 13.76 7.17 5.90
N ILE A 40 12.61 6.75 5.39
CA ILE A 40 12.47 6.07 4.10
C ILE A 40 11.63 6.95 3.19
N MET A 41 12.18 7.34 2.04
CA MET A 41 11.46 8.09 1.01
C MET A 41 11.27 7.22 -0.24
N TYR A 42 10.05 7.20 -0.77
CA TYR A 42 9.72 6.45 -1.98
C TYR A 42 8.67 7.17 -2.83
N ASN A 43 8.65 6.87 -4.14
CA ASN A 43 7.63 7.37 -5.05
C ASN A 43 6.46 6.38 -5.19
N ALA A 44 5.53 6.41 -4.25
CA ALA A 44 4.34 5.56 -4.28
C ALA A 44 3.36 5.95 -5.39
N THR A 45 3.28 7.24 -5.73
CA THR A 45 2.40 7.74 -6.79
C THR A 45 2.85 7.26 -8.16
N GLY A 46 4.15 7.35 -8.45
CA GLY A 46 4.75 6.81 -9.67
C GLY A 46 4.51 5.31 -9.80
N LEU A 47 4.74 4.55 -8.73
CA LEU A 47 4.47 3.10 -8.70
C LEU A 47 3.00 2.76 -9.02
N ALA A 48 2.07 3.54 -8.48
CA ALA A 48 0.64 3.37 -8.73
C ALA A 48 0.26 3.69 -10.18
N LEU A 49 0.85 4.73 -10.76
CA LEU A 49 0.66 5.09 -12.16
C LEU A 49 1.23 4.01 -13.10
N ASP A 50 2.42 3.49 -12.82
CA ASP A 50 3.09 2.51 -13.66
C ASP A 50 2.34 1.17 -13.74
N ILE A 51 1.73 0.74 -12.63
CA ILE A 51 1.07 -0.58 -12.55
C ILE A 51 -0.43 -0.47 -12.79
N ALA A 52 -1.10 0.45 -12.12
CA ALA A 52 -2.56 0.54 -12.14
C ALA A 52 -3.09 1.60 -13.12
N GLY A 53 -2.21 2.46 -13.68
CA GLY A 53 -2.60 3.55 -14.57
C GLY A 53 -3.36 4.68 -13.87
N THR A 54 -3.30 4.76 -12.54
CA THR A 54 -4.08 5.74 -11.77
C THR A 54 -3.42 6.08 -10.44
N GLU A 55 -3.45 7.37 -10.08
CA GLU A 55 -3.00 7.87 -8.78
C GLU A 55 -3.88 7.36 -7.62
N LEU A 56 -5.10 6.87 -7.90
CA LEU A 56 -5.97 6.33 -6.85
C LEU A 56 -5.39 5.08 -6.18
N ALA A 57 -4.47 4.38 -6.85
CA ALA A 57 -3.75 3.24 -6.30
C ALA A 57 -2.54 3.65 -5.44
N THR A 58 -2.23 4.94 -5.30
CA THR A 58 -1.15 5.43 -4.42
C THR A 58 -1.33 4.96 -2.98
N ASN A 59 -2.58 4.92 -2.51
CA ASN A 59 -2.90 4.38 -1.18
C ASN A 59 -2.50 2.90 -1.03
N MET A 60 -2.58 2.12 -2.11
CA MET A 60 -2.18 0.71 -2.11
C MET A 60 -0.66 0.56 -2.14
N ALA A 61 0.02 1.40 -2.90
CA ALA A 61 1.48 1.47 -2.87
C ALA A 61 1.97 1.80 -1.46
N MET A 62 1.42 2.83 -0.82
CA MET A 62 1.80 3.22 0.55
C MET A 62 1.51 2.12 1.57
N LEU A 63 0.37 1.43 1.48
CA LEU A 63 0.08 0.27 2.35
C LEU A 63 1.09 -0.87 2.14
N GLY A 64 1.47 -1.13 0.89
CA GLY A 64 2.47 -2.14 0.57
C GLY A 64 3.85 -1.79 1.12
N PHE A 65 4.27 -0.52 1.03
CA PHE A 65 5.51 -0.06 1.66
C PHE A 65 5.45 -0.20 3.18
N PHE A 66 4.39 0.31 3.82
CA PHE A 66 4.24 0.27 5.28
C PHE A 66 4.27 -1.17 5.84
N PHE A 67 3.48 -2.08 5.28
CA PHE A 67 3.48 -3.48 5.74
C PHE A 67 4.70 -4.27 5.29
N GLY A 68 5.34 -3.87 4.19
CA GLY A 68 6.62 -4.45 3.75
C GLY A 68 7.74 -4.13 4.73
N ILE A 69 7.79 -2.89 5.22
CA ILE A 69 8.80 -2.39 6.18
C ILE A 69 8.60 -3.05 7.55
N THR A 70 7.39 -2.89 8.11
CA THR A 70 7.07 -3.29 9.49
C THR A 70 6.86 -4.79 9.67
N ARG A 71 6.55 -5.52 8.59
CA ARG A 71 6.25 -6.97 8.60
C ARG A 71 5.16 -7.40 9.61
N LEU A 72 4.31 -6.48 10.05
CA LEU A 72 3.29 -6.74 11.08
C LEU A 72 2.16 -7.65 10.61
N VAL A 73 1.87 -7.64 9.32
CA VAL A 73 0.75 -8.38 8.71
C VAL A 73 1.25 -9.19 7.54
N SER A 74 0.84 -10.46 7.45
CA SER A 74 1.20 -11.28 6.28
C SER A 74 0.44 -10.84 5.03
N PHE A 75 1.06 -11.05 3.87
CA PHE A 75 0.46 -10.70 2.58
C PHE A 75 -0.93 -11.33 2.38
N GLU A 76 -1.14 -12.56 2.87
CA GLU A 76 -2.44 -13.24 2.81
C GLU A 76 -3.55 -12.47 3.54
N HIS A 77 -3.29 -11.96 4.75
CA HIS A 77 -4.28 -11.18 5.51
C HIS A 77 -4.55 -9.83 4.84
N ILE A 78 -3.54 -9.20 4.24
CA ILE A 78 -3.71 -7.97 3.45
C ILE A 78 -4.61 -8.25 2.25
N GLU A 79 -4.34 -9.32 1.52
CA GLU A 79 -5.15 -9.72 0.36
C GLU A 79 -6.60 -9.97 0.75
N GLN A 80 -6.85 -10.70 1.84
CA GLN A 80 -8.21 -10.94 2.34
C GLN A 80 -8.93 -9.63 2.68
N ALA A 81 -8.29 -8.72 3.42
CA ALA A 81 -8.87 -7.43 3.80
C ALA A 81 -9.16 -6.53 2.59
N VAL A 82 -8.26 -6.50 1.60
CA VAL A 82 -8.46 -5.72 0.36
C VAL A 82 -9.57 -6.35 -0.48
N ARG A 83 -9.62 -7.68 -0.61
CA ARG A 83 -10.71 -8.39 -1.30
C ARG A 83 -12.06 -8.07 -0.67
N GLU A 84 -12.17 -8.16 0.66
CA GLU A 84 -13.39 -7.84 1.40
C GLU A 84 -13.81 -6.38 1.18
N ARG A 85 -12.86 -5.44 1.23
CA ARG A 85 -13.14 -4.02 1.01
C ARG A 85 -13.68 -3.72 -0.39
N PHE A 86 -13.18 -4.39 -1.43
CA PHE A 86 -13.54 -4.09 -2.83
C PHE A 86 -14.78 -4.87 -3.31
N LEU A 87 -14.87 -6.13 -2.94
CA LEU A 87 -15.96 -7.03 -3.38
C LEU A 87 -17.14 -7.01 -2.39
N GLY A 88 -16.89 -6.69 -1.12
CA GLY A 88 -17.87 -6.77 -0.04
C GLY A 88 -18.37 -8.20 0.20
N ASN A 89 -19.33 -8.35 1.12
CA ASN A 89 -20.08 -9.60 1.32
C ASN A 89 -21.17 -9.83 0.24
N THR A 90 -21.06 -9.18 -0.91
CA THR A 90 -22.17 -8.96 -1.84
C THR A 90 -22.55 -10.20 -2.68
N PHE A 91 -21.84 -11.32 -2.53
CA PHE A 91 -22.09 -12.53 -3.32
C PHE A 91 -22.28 -13.77 -2.43
N VAL A 92 -23.13 -13.67 -1.41
CA VAL A 92 -23.76 -14.87 -0.84
C VAL A 92 -24.88 -15.25 -1.80
N ALA A 93 -24.60 -16.20 -2.70
CA ALA A 93 -25.59 -16.87 -3.53
C ALA A 93 -26.48 -17.80 -2.69
N SER A 94 -27.09 -17.28 -1.62
CA SER A 94 -28.13 -17.98 -0.89
C SER A 94 -29.47 -17.71 -1.58
N GLY A 95 -29.86 -18.63 -2.44
CA GLY A 95 -31.25 -18.77 -2.87
C GLY A 95 -31.53 -18.35 -4.32
N GLY A 96 -31.46 -19.33 -5.22
CA GLY A 96 -32.37 -19.47 -6.37
C GLY A 96 -32.41 -18.36 -7.42
N THR A 97 -31.89 -18.66 -8.62
CA THR A 97 -32.39 -18.10 -9.89
C THR A 97 -32.41 -16.57 -10.03
N ALA A 98 -31.43 -15.83 -9.51
CA ALA A 98 -31.29 -14.41 -9.83
C ALA A 98 -30.55 -14.26 -11.17
N SER A 99 -31.28 -13.89 -12.23
CA SER A 99 -30.70 -13.47 -13.51
C SER A 99 -29.71 -12.32 -13.26
N LEU A 100 -28.41 -12.55 -13.48
CA LEU A 100 -27.41 -11.49 -13.43
C LEU A 100 -27.71 -10.49 -14.56
N ASP A 101 -28.12 -9.27 -14.20
CA ASP A 101 -28.24 -8.19 -15.18
C ASP A 101 -26.86 -7.86 -15.76
N SER A 102 -26.78 -7.66 -17.07
CA SER A 102 -25.52 -7.40 -17.79
C SER A 102 -24.74 -6.19 -17.23
N ALA A 103 -25.44 -5.19 -16.64
CA ALA A 103 -24.80 -4.06 -16.00
C ALA A 103 -24.17 -4.43 -14.64
N ILE A 104 -24.75 -5.38 -13.91
CA ILE A 104 -24.19 -5.93 -12.67
C ILE A 104 -22.92 -6.72 -12.97
N GLU A 105 -22.95 -7.59 -13.99
CA GLU A 105 -21.79 -8.36 -14.40
C GLU A 105 -20.62 -7.45 -14.83
N LYS A 106 -20.90 -6.40 -15.59
CA LYS A 106 -19.89 -5.41 -16.00
C LYS A 106 -19.28 -4.65 -14.81
N LYS A 107 -20.11 -4.23 -13.84
CA LYS A 107 -19.64 -3.60 -12.60
C LYS A 107 -18.77 -4.55 -11.79
N PHE A 108 -19.16 -5.82 -11.71
CA PHE A 108 -18.41 -6.85 -11.00
C PHE A 108 -17.05 -7.12 -11.65
N LYS A 109 -17.01 -7.35 -12.97
CA LYS A 109 -15.75 -7.53 -13.71
C LYS A 109 -14.79 -6.36 -13.49
N ARG A 110 -15.30 -5.13 -13.52
CA ARG A 110 -14.49 -3.93 -13.24
C ARG A 110 -13.95 -3.91 -11.81
N LYS A 111 -14.73 -4.33 -10.81
CA LYS A 111 -14.25 -4.43 -9.42
C LYS A 111 -13.14 -5.47 -9.27
N VAL A 112 -13.27 -6.63 -9.92
CA VAL A 112 -12.26 -7.68 -9.91
C VAL A 112 -10.96 -7.21 -10.58
N GLU A 113 -11.07 -6.53 -11.72
CA GLU A 113 -9.89 -5.96 -12.42
C GLU A 113 -9.19 -4.89 -11.57
N LEU A 114 -9.96 -4.00 -10.93
CA LEU A 114 -9.41 -2.98 -10.04
C LEU A 114 -8.74 -3.60 -8.82
N LEU A 115 -9.34 -4.65 -8.24
CA LEU A 115 -8.75 -5.39 -7.13
C LEU A 115 -7.41 -6.00 -7.53
N GLU A 116 -7.35 -6.68 -8.68
CA GLU A 116 -6.12 -7.31 -9.18
C GLU A 116 -4.99 -6.28 -9.36
N LYS A 117 -5.28 -5.14 -10.01
CA LYS A 117 -4.31 -4.04 -10.17
C LYS A 117 -3.82 -3.49 -8.83
N ASN A 118 -4.73 -3.28 -7.88
CA ASN A 118 -4.38 -2.81 -6.54
C ASN A 118 -3.49 -3.82 -5.80
N MET A 119 -3.77 -5.12 -5.93
CA MET A 119 -2.92 -6.16 -5.33
C MET A 119 -1.54 -6.23 -5.97
N GLN A 120 -1.43 -6.03 -7.28
CA GLN A 120 -0.14 -5.97 -7.97
C GLN A 120 0.71 -4.78 -7.50
N VAL A 121 0.09 -3.63 -7.26
CA VAL A 121 0.76 -2.46 -6.67
C VAL A 121 1.32 -2.78 -5.28
N ILE A 122 0.52 -3.39 -4.40
CA ILE A 122 0.96 -3.80 -3.05
C ILE A 122 2.14 -4.76 -3.16
N LYS A 123 2.01 -5.79 -4.00
CA LYS A 123 3.07 -6.79 -4.20
C LYS A 123 4.37 -6.14 -4.67
N LYS A 124 4.30 -5.20 -5.62
CA LYS A 124 5.51 -4.53 -6.10
C LYS A 124 6.17 -3.67 -5.03
N ALA A 125 5.38 -3.01 -4.18
CA ALA A 125 5.92 -2.27 -3.04
C ALA A 125 6.66 -3.20 -2.05
N PHE A 126 6.12 -4.38 -1.74
CA PHE A 126 6.81 -5.40 -0.94
C PHE A 126 8.14 -5.84 -1.57
N GLU A 127 8.16 -6.12 -2.89
CA GLU A 127 9.38 -6.48 -3.62
C GLU A 127 10.44 -5.37 -3.55
N ILE A 128 10.02 -4.10 -3.61
CA ILE A 128 10.94 -2.96 -3.47
C ILE A 128 11.51 -2.91 -2.06
N VAL A 129 10.68 -3.02 -1.03
CA VAL A 129 11.15 -3.04 0.37
C VAL A 129 12.16 -4.17 0.60
N GLU A 130 11.89 -5.37 0.10
CA GLU A 130 12.79 -6.52 0.19
C GLU A 130 14.12 -6.28 -0.53
N LYS A 131 14.06 -5.70 -1.73
CA LYS A 131 15.24 -5.40 -2.54
C LYS A 131 16.12 -4.33 -1.90
N GLU A 132 15.53 -3.31 -1.32
CA GLU A 132 16.25 -2.19 -0.69
C GLU A 132 16.64 -2.49 0.77
N GLY A 133 16.20 -3.61 1.33
CA GLY A 133 16.56 -4.05 2.67
C GLY A 133 15.94 -3.21 3.79
N TRP A 134 14.81 -2.54 3.53
CA TRP A 134 14.12 -1.70 4.53
C TRP A 134 13.27 -2.50 5.53
N THR A 135 13.57 -3.78 5.71
CA THR A 135 12.82 -4.64 6.62
C THR A 135 13.33 -4.43 8.04
N GLU A 136 12.43 -4.15 8.96
CA GLU A 136 12.77 -4.18 10.39
C GLU A 136 13.04 -5.64 10.78
N GLU A 137 14.30 -5.96 11.11
CA GLU A 137 14.60 -7.23 11.75
C GLU A 137 13.93 -7.22 13.13
N LYS A 138 12.99 -8.15 13.31
CA LYS A 138 12.27 -8.38 14.55
C LYS A 138 13.27 -8.45 15.71
N GLN A 139 13.34 -7.44 16.57
CA GLN A 139 13.95 -7.62 17.88
C GLN A 139 13.16 -8.75 18.57
N PRO A 140 13.81 -9.86 18.96
CA PRO A 140 13.12 -10.90 19.70
C PRO A 140 12.63 -10.30 21.02
N ALA A 141 11.32 -10.43 21.26
CA ALA A 141 10.69 -10.13 22.54
C ALA A 141 11.29 -10.97 23.68
#